data_AF-A0A4Y7MQE2-F1
#
_entry.id   AF-A0A4Y7MQE2-F1
#
_cell.length_a   1.000
_cell.length_b   1.000
_cell.length_c   1.000
_cell.angle_alpha   90.00
_cell.angle_beta   90.00
_cell.angle_gamma   90.00
#
_symmetry.space_group_name_H-M   'P 1'
#
loop_
_entity.id
_entity.type
_entity.pdbx_description
1 polymer ?
#
loop_
_entity_poly.entity_id
_entity_poly.type
_entity_poly.pdbx_seq_one_letter_code
_entity_poly.pdbx_strand_id
1 'polypeptide(L)'
;MYMEDPEIEWRTVKPNYSVVNAKYLAERTKFHKADSLEKLVENLVKTWEMESTHKIKVKDWGTVDPERYIFRTNGGAPKDLENNIQNGNYNMMMDNSPLFDVSKETNASSHALFKECFPDGFAWELLDLLSGPPKVSFTWRHWAHWTGPYRNNPPTGELMELVGSSVVEVDENLKIIDLQVFFDPHPMLGRLMKRKDAEVDPAGDGPTSMAALKTLHRNVPYLKQQLYALLGNTSSSVKIVCLMVFIGYFVSYYEPAVLFLTVTPGYVFPPGFRIWTIFTHCFVEFHFWEVCVDVVTIGLCGKLIEPLWGKMEMLTFFTLINTSVAFFGVFFYLAIYMATFNTDVLFEVHIHGLSGYIAAVSVAVKQMMPDHVVIRTPLGKMTNRNVPLCVSLLSIILYLVGLLEGAYPTMYTTGVVIGWLYLRFYQRHSNGSRGDMADNFTFASFFPTVMQPPIEICSKFVYNLLVGIKVCRKPVRKYDVGAPTAITISLPGTDTHDAERR
;
A
#
# COMPACT_ATOMS: atom_id res chain seq x y z
N MET A 1 16.24 5.10 38.09
CA MET A 1 16.94 6.40 38.08
C MET A 1 16.09 7.51 37.43
N TYR A 2 15.39 7.26 36.31
CA TYR A 2 14.65 8.29 35.55
C TYR A 2 13.41 8.95 36.20
N MET A 3 12.88 8.43 37.32
CA MET A 3 11.68 8.95 38.01
C MET A 3 11.90 9.26 39.51
N GLU A 4 13.10 9.02 40.03
CA GLU A 4 13.38 9.10 41.48
C GLU A 4 14.08 10.41 41.88
N ASP A 5 14.39 11.27 40.93
CA ASP A 5 14.90 12.60 41.20
C ASP A 5 13.76 13.49 41.73
N PRO A 6 13.86 14.00 42.98
CA PRO A 6 12.83 14.84 43.59
C PRO A 6 12.70 16.22 42.94
N GLU A 7 13.66 16.65 42.11
CA GLU A 7 13.62 17.93 41.40
C GLU A 7 12.83 17.87 40.08
N ILE A 8 12.40 16.68 39.64
CA ILE A 8 11.62 16.52 38.41
C ILE A 8 10.25 17.21 38.57
N GLU A 9 9.98 18.13 37.65
CA GLU A 9 8.67 18.76 37.55
C GLU A 9 7.76 17.96 36.61
N TRP A 10 6.76 17.30 37.20
CA TRP A 10 5.79 16.51 36.47
C TRP A 10 4.67 17.39 35.92
N ARG A 11 4.25 17.14 34.67
CA ARG A 11 3.16 17.86 34.00
C ARG A 11 1.84 17.85 34.78
N THR A 12 1.56 16.77 35.50
CA THR A 12 0.38 16.62 36.36
C THR A 12 0.79 16.07 37.72
N VAL A 13 1.12 14.78 37.77
CA VAL A 13 1.61 14.07 38.96
C VAL A 13 2.64 13.04 38.53
N LYS A 14 3.45 12.55 39.49
CA LYS A 14 4.38 11.43 39.24
C LYS A 14 3.57 10.23 38.69
N PRO A 15 3.91 9.71 37.51
CA PRO A 15 3.15 8.63 36.89
C PRO A 15 3.34 7.31 37.63
N ASN A 16 2.30 6.47 37.63
CA ASN A 16 2.35 5.11 38.16
C ASN A 16 2.08 4.11 37.05
N TYR A 17 3.09 3.31 36.70
CA TYR A 17 3.02 2.32 35.63
C TYR A 17 2.72 0.90 36.13
N SER A 18 2.40 0.69 37.42
CA SER A 18 2.24 -0.65 38.00
C SER A 18 1.15 -1.48 37.29
N VAL A 19 0.01 -0.86 36.98
CA VAL A 19 -1.12 -1.52 36.30
C VAL A 19 -0.76 -1.92 34.87
N VAL A 20 -0.27 -0.97 34.07
CA VAL A 20 0.09 -1.23 32.66
C VAL A 20 1.31 -2.15 32.54
N ASN A 21 2.24 -2.14 33.50
CA ASN A 21 3.36 -3.08 33.53
C ASN A 21 2.90 -4.51 33.84
N ALA A 22 1.99 -4.69 34.80
CA ALA A 22 1.40 -5.99 35.09
C ALA A 22 0.66 -6.54 33.87
N LYS A 23 -0.12 -5.68 33.19
CA LYS A 23 -0.78 -6.00 31.92
C LYS A 23 0.20 -6.39 30.82
N TYR A 24 1.24 -5.58 30.59
CA TYR A 24 2.29 -5.88 29.62
C TYR A 24 2.91 -7.25 29.89
N LEU A 25 3.27 -7.56 31.15
CA LEU A 25 3.89 -8.84 31.50
C LEU A 25 2.94 -10.04 31.28
N ALA A 26 1.64 -9.84 31.49
CA ALA A 26 0.63 -10.88 31.31
C ALA A 26 0.26 -11.13 29.84
N GLU A 27 0.23 -10.08 29.01
CA GLU A 27 -0.35 -10.11 27.66
C GLU A 27 0.69 -10.01 26.52
N ARG A 28 1.97 -9.77 26.84
CA ARG A 28 3.06 -9.72 25.84
C ARG A 28 3.19 -11.03 25.07
N THR A 29 3.60 -10.89 23.81
CA THR A 29 3.83 -11.99 22.87
C THR A 29 5.32 -12.28 22.68
N LYS A 30 6.21 -11.33 23.01
CA LYS A 30 7.65 -11.41 22.84
C LYS A 30 8.38 -11.42 24.18
N PHE A 31 9.45 -12.21 24.25
CA PHE A 31 10.26 -12.41 25.44
C PHE A 31 11.73 -12.12 25.13
N HIS A 32 12.14 -10.88 25.36
CA HIS A 32 13.52 -10.41 25.14
C HIS A 32 14.43 -10.78 26.32
N LYS A 33 15.66 -11.21 26.05
CA LYS A 33 16.65 -11.51 27.12
C LYS A 33 17.09 -10.20 27.79
N ALA A 34 17.40 -10.25 29.09
CA ALA A 34 17.71 -9.04 29.87
C ALA A 34 18.86 -8.19 29.27
N ASP A 35 19.88 -8.86 28.74
CA ASP A 35 21.08 -8.20 28.19
C ASP A 35 21.02 -8.05 26.64
N SER A 36 19.84 -8.21 26.03
CA SER A 36 19.71 -8.12 24.58
C SER A 36 19.46 -6.70 24.08
N LEU A 37 19.80 -6.45 22.82
CA LEU A 37 19.56 -5.16 22.18
C LEU A 37 18.07 -4.85 22.09
N GLU A 38 17.23 -5.86 21.88
CA GLU A 38 15.77 -5.74 21.88
C GLU A 38 15.27 -5.23 23.23
N LYS A 39 15.80 -5.76 24.34
CA LYS A 39 15.40 -5.31 25.67
C LYS A 39 15.85 -3.88 25.94
N LEU A 40 17.03 -3.51 25.49
CA LEU A 40 17.53 -2.13 25.55
C LEU A 40 16.64 -1.17 24.76
N VAL A 41 16.30 -1.50 23.51
CA VAL A 41 15.41 -0.71 22.66
C VAL A 41 14.01 -0.58 23.28
N GLU A 42 13.44 -1.69 23.79
CA GLU A 42 12.13 -1.65 24.44
C GLU A 42 12.12 -0.74 25.68
N ASN A 43 13.16 -0.83 26.51
CA ASN A 43 13.28 0.02 27.69
C ASN A 43 13.48 1.49 27.30
N LEU A 44 14.27 1.77 26.25
CA LEU A 44 14.50 3.12 25.76
C LEU A 44 13.21 3.77 25.26
N VAL A 45 12.42 3.05 24.45
CA VAL A 45 11.13 3.55 23.94
C VAL A 45 10.14 3.81 25.08
N LYS A 46 9.99 2.86 26.01
CA LYS A 46 9.10 3.04 27.18
C LYS A 46 9.52 4.22 28.06
N THR A 47 10.83 4.42 28.21
CA THR A 47 11.36 5.56 28.96
C THR A 47 11.07 6.86 28.21
N TRP A 48 11.34 6.91 26.91
CA TRP A 48 11.05 8.07 26.06
C TRP A 48 9.56 8.44 26.09
N GLU A 49 8.66 7.46 26.00
CA GLU A 49 7.21 7.69 26.03
C GLU A 49 6.78 8.31 27.38
N MET A 50 7.34 7.82 28.48
CA MET A 50 7.13 8.37 29.82
C MET A 50 7.64 9.81 29.94
N GLU A 51 8.88 10.07 29.49
CA GLU A 51 9.46 11.41 29.51
C GLU A 51 8.61 12.38 28.68
N SER A 52 8.23 11.96 27.47
CA SER A 52 7.43 12.73 26.53
C SER A 52 6.03 13.04 27.00
N THR A 53 5.42 12.13 27.74
CA THR A 53 4.09 12.35 28.32
C THR A 53 4.15 13.27 29.55
N HIS A 54 5.12 13.06 30.44
CA HIS A 54 5.04 13.56 31.81
C HIS A 54 6.06 14.64 32.18
N LYS A 55 7.21 14.74 31.52
CA LYS A 55 8.24 15.74 31.86
C LYS A 55 8.06 17.00 31.03
N ILE A 56 8.25 18.17 31.66
CA ILE A 56 8.06 19.47 31.01
C ILE A 56 9.36 20.26 30.79
N LYS A 57 10.44 19.91 31.48
CA LYS A 57 11.73 20.59 31.32
C LYS A 57 12.63 19.77 30.42
N VAL A 58 13.24 20.42 29.43
CA VAL A 58 14.21 19.82 28.51
C VAL A 58 15.34 19.10 29.25
N LYS A 59 15.86 19.70 30.34
CA LYS A 59 16.95 19.13 31.16
C LYS A 59 16.61 17.75 31.77
N ASP A 60 15.33 17.44 31.96
CA ASP A 60 14.90 16.22 32.63
C ASP A 60 14.78 15.04 31.64
N TRP A 61 14.94 15.27 30.33
CA TRP A 61 14.87 14.24 29.30
C TRP A 61 16.22 13.56 29.11
N GLY A 62 16.31 12.29 29.53
CA GLY A 62 17.53 11.50 29.42
C GLY A 62 17.67 10.76 28.09
N THR A 63 16.56 10.52 27.40
CA THR A 63 16.49 9.62 26.23
C THR A 63 16.83 10.29 24.90
N VAL A 64 16.87 11.62 24.85
CA VAL A 64 17.05 12.40 23.61
C VAL A 64 18.25 13.34 23.70
N ASP A 65 18.81 13.68 22.54
CA ASP A 65 19.73 14.81 22.38
C ASP A 65 18.89 16.09 22.17
N PRO A 66 18.84 17.02 23.14
CA PRO A 66 17.92 18.15 23.08
C PRO A 66 18.18 19.11 21.92
N GLU A 67 19.41 19.17 21.38
CA GLU A 67 19.76 20.09 20.29
C GLU A 67 19.45 19.50 18.91
N ARG A 68 19.51 18.16 18.79
CA ARG A 68 19.38 17.45 17.52
C ARG A 68 18.06 16.71 17.35
N TYR A 69 17.30 16.51 18.44
CA TYR A 69 16.09 15.71 18.43
C TYR A 69 15.04 16.21 17.45
N ILE A 70 14.68 15.33 16.51
CA ILE A 70 13.58 15.55 15.59
C ILE A 70 12.61 14.36 15.63
N PHE A 71 11.32 14.66 15.72
CA PHE A 71 10.24 13.70 15.68
C PHE A 71 9.41 13.85 14.39
N ARG A 72 9.10 12.72 13.73
CA ARG A 72 8.19 12.66 12.58
C ARG A 72 7.23 11.49 12.69
N THR A 73 6.02 11.67 12.19
CA THR A 73 5.03 10.61 12.05
C THR A 73 4.54 10.53 10.61
N ASN A 74 4.48 9.34 10.03
CA ASN A 74 3.92 9.07 8.69
C ASN A 74 4.46 9.97 7.56
N GLY A 75 5.73 10.38 7.65
CA GLY A 75 6.37 11.30 6.69
C GLY A 75 5.96 12.77 6.81
N GLY A 76 5.30 13.15 7.90
CA GLY A 76 4.91 14.52 8.21
C GLY A 76 6.08 15.45 8.55
N ALA A 77 5.76 16.72 8.83
CA ALA A 77 6.74 17.75 9.14
C ALA A 77 7.56 17.41 10.40
N PRO A 78 8.87 17.76 10.43
CA PRO A 78 9.71 17.58 11.61
C PRO A 78 9.20 18.43 12.77
N LYS A 79 9.21 17.85 13.98
CA LYS A 79 8.82 18.51 15.23
C LYS A 79 9.97 18.36 16.23
N ASP A 80 10.45 19.47 16.77
CA ASP A 80 11.53 19.46 17.75
C ASP A 80 11.02 19.09 19.17
N LEU A 81 11.93 19.10 20.14
CA LEU A 81 11.64 18.74 21.52
C LEU A 81 10.67 19.72 22.20
N GLU A 82 10.80 21.02 21.95
CA GLU A 82 9.92 22.04 22.55
C GLU A 82 8.48 21.88 22.04
N ASN A 83 8.32 21.66 20.73
CA ASN A 83 7.03 21.34 20.11
C ASN A 83 6.43 20.08 20.72
N ASN A 84 7.24 19.05 21.00
CA ASN A 84 6.78 17.82 21.64
C ASN A 84 6.30 18.07 23.08
N ILE A 85 7.06 18.83 23.88
CA ILE A 85 6.69 19.20 25.24
C ILE A 85 5.39 20.01 25.27
N GLN A 86 5.18 20.92 24.30
CA GLN A 86 4.00 21.75 24.22
C GLN A 86 2.76 20.96 23.79
N ASN A 87 2.86 20.20 22.70
CA ASN A 87 1.71 19.57 22.06
C ASN A 87 1.36 18.19 22.64
N GLY A 88 2.35 17.46 23.16
CA GLY A 88 2.19 16.12 23.73
C GLY A 88 2.04 14.99 22.71
N ASN A 89 2.26 13.77 23.18
CA ASN A 89 2.37 12.55 22.37
C ASN A 89 1.21 12.33 21.39
N TYR A 90 -0.03 12.49 21.85
CA TYR A 90 -1.22 12.27 21.04
C TYR A 90 -1.30 13.23 19.85
N ASN A 91 -1.14 14.54 20.10
CA ASN A 91 -1.15 15.56 19.06
C ASN A 91 0.09 15.50 18.16
N MET A 92 1.20 14.93 18.66
CA MET A 92 2.40 14.72 17.86
C MET A 92 2.28 13.54 16.90
N MET A 93 1.62 12.46 17.33
CA MET A 93 1.45 11.22 16.58
C MET A 93 0.20 11.17 15.70
N MET A 94 -0.80 12.01 15.94
CA MET A 94 -2.02 12.04 15.12
C MET A 94 -2.00 13.22 14.15
N ASP A 95 -2.46 12.97 12.93
CA ASP A 95 -2.76 14.01 11.95
C ASP A 95 -4.25 14.39 12.00
N ASN A 96 -4.58 15.58 11.51
CA ASN A 96 -5.96 16.02 11.38
C ASN A 96 -6.77 15.07 10.50
N SER A 97 -7.75 14.40 11.10
CA SER A 97 -8.65 13.46 10.45
C SER A 97 -10.10 13.69 10.90
N PRO A 98 -11.11 13.19 10.17
CA PRO A 98 -12.51 13.24 10.62
C PRO A 98 -12.76 12.59 11.98
N LEU A 99 -11.86 11.69 12.39
CA LEU A 99 -11.97 10.91 13.63
C LEU A 99 -11.22 11.56 14.79
N PHE A 100 -10.24 12.42 14.50
CA PHE A 100 -9.46 13.15 15.50
C PHE A 100 -8.92 14.46 14.88
N ASP A 101 -9.37 15.58 15.43
CA ASP A 101 -8.99 16.93 14.97
C ASP A 101 -8.02 17.54 15.99
N VAL A 102 -6.72 17.48 15.67
CA VAL A 102 -5.63 17.95 16.51
C VAL A 102 -5.77 19.45 16.81
N SER A 103 -6.33 20.23 15.86
CA SER A 103 -6.49 21.67 16.03
C SER A 103 -7.48 22.05 17.14
N LYS A 104 -8.34 21.10 17.55
CA LYS A 104 -9.34 21.29 18.62
C LYS A 104 -8.90 20.73 19.96
N GLU A 105 -7.75 20.04 20.01
CA GLU A 105 -7.30 19.35 21.20
C GLU A 105 -6.01 19.95 21.74
N THR A 106 -6.00 20.29 23.03
CA THR A 106 -4.78 20.62 23.76
C THR A 106 -4.08 19.33 24.22
N ASN A 107 -2.81 19.42 24.64
CA ASN A 107 -2.13 18.29 25.28
C ASN A 107 -2.95 17.74 26.46
N ALA A 108 -3.48 18.62 27.30
CA ALA A 108 -4.30 18.23 28.44
C ALA A 108 -5.61 17.54 28.04
N SER A 109 -6.35 18.06 27.05
CA SER A 109 -7.63 17.48 26.62
C SER A 109 -7.45 16.16 25.90
N SER A 110 -6.49 16.06 24.98
CA SER A 110 -6.15 14.80 24.30
C SER A 110 -5.66 13.74 25.29
N HIS A 111 -4.78 14.10 26.23
CA HIS A 111 -4.30 13.17 27.25
C HIS A 111 -5.43 12.67 28.15
N ALA A 112 -6.32 13.56 28.61
CA ALA A 112 -7.50 13.18 29.39
C ALA A 112 -8.42 12.25 28.59
N LEU A 113 -8.72 12.59 27.34
CA LEU A 113 -9.60 11.81 26.48
C LEU A 113 -9.15 10.34 26.32
N PHE A 114 -7.87 10.11 26.03
CA PHE A 114 -7.36 8.74 25.86
C PHE A 114 -7.14 8.02 27.19
N LYS A 115 -6.79 8.74 28.26
CA LYS A 115 -6.63 8.16 29.60
C LYS A 115 -7.97 7.72 30.20
N GLU A 116 -9.04 8.49 29.97
CA GLU A 116 -10.40 8.12 30.34
C GLU A 116 -10.89 6.91 29.53
N CYS A 117 -10.58 6.87 28.24
CA CYS A 117 -10.92 5.75 27.36
C CYS A 117 -10.20 4.44 27.74
N PHE A 118 -8.94 4.54 28.18
CA PHE A 118 -8.06 3.41 28.50
C PHE A 118 -7.50 3.51 29.92
N PRO A 119 -8.34 3.37 30.97
CA PRO A 119 -7.93 3.56 32.35
C PRO A 119 -6.85 2.56 32.83
N ASP A 120 -6.84 1.35 32.25
CA ASP A 120 -5.85 0.30 32.55
C ASP A 120 -4.49 0.53 31.85
N GLY A 121 -4.39 1.62 31.08
CA GLY A 121 -3.21 1.99 30.33
C GLY A 121 -3.09 1.31 28.97
N PHE A 122 -2.26 1.93 28.12
CA PHE A 122 -1.98 1.51 26.75
C PHE A 122 -0.58 0.89 26.71
N ALA A 123 -0.51 -0.44 26.78
CA ALA A 123 0.75 -1.16 26.85
C ALA A 123 1.49 -1.05 25.52
N TRP A 124 2.83 -1.06 25.56
CA TRP A 124 3.71 -1.06 24.38
C TRP A 124 4.63 -2.27 24.39
N GLU A 125 4.80 -2.88 23.22
CA GLU A 125 5.66 -4.04 22.99
C GLU A 125 6.49 -3.88 21.71
N LEU A 126 7.78 -4.20 21.83
CA LEU A 126 8.68 -4.38 20.70
C LEU A 126 8.43 -5.76 20.06
N LEU A 127 8.07 -5.79 18.78
CA LEU A 127 7.77 -7.02 18.06
C LEU A 127 9.02 -7.64 17.43
N ASP A 128 9.64 -6.94 16.49
CA ASP A 128 10.84 -7.39 15.77
C ASP A 128 11.84 -6.24 15.63
N LEU A 129 13.10 -6.51 16.00
CA LEU A 129 14.21 -5.59 15.78
C LEU A 129 14.88 -5.92 14.44
N LEU A 130 14.91 -4.94 13.54
CA LEU A 130 15.36 -5.09 12.15
C LEU A 130 16.81 -4.60 11.95
N SER A 131 17.24 -3.61 12.72
CA SER A 131 18.62 -3.09 12.68
C SER A 131 19.05 -2.51 14.03
N GLY A 132 20.36 -2.47 14.28
CA GLY A 132 20.96 -1.89 15.48
C GLY A 132 21.52 -0.47 15.26
N PRO A 133 22.12 0.15 16.29
CA PRO A 133 22.71 1.49 16.21
C PRO A 133 23.78 1.61 15.10
N PRO A 134 23.99 2.81 14.54
CA PRO A 134 23.38 4.10 14.93
C PRO A 134 21.97 4.31 14.36
N LYS A 135 21.51 3.48 13.42
CA LYS A 135 20.18 3.58 12.81
C LYS A 135 19.34 2.33 13.08
N VAL A 136 18.60 2.38 14.17
CA VAL A 136 17.77 1.30 14.71
C VAL A 136 16.42 1.30 14.03
N SER A 137 15.97 0.15 13.52
CA SER A 137 14.65 0.00 12.90
C SER A 137 13.92 -1.16 13.57
N PHE A 138 12.64 -1.00 13.88
CA PHE A 138 11.87 -2.04 14.55
C PHE A 138 10.37 -1.93 14.29
N THR A 139 9.66 -3.04 14.49
CA THR A 139 8.19 -3.11 14.52
C THR A 139 7.68 -3.17 15.96
N TRP A 140 6.48 -2.66 16.19
CA TRP A 140 5.93 -2.54 17.54
C TRP A 140 4.40 -2.63 17.56
N ARG A 141 3.85 -2.87 18.75
CA ARG A 141 2.43 -2.91 19.04
C ARG A 141 2.10 -2.10 20.28
N HIS A 142 1.05 -1.29 20.21
CA HIS A 142 0.35 -0.69 21.36
C HIS A 142 -1.01 -1.36 21.53
N TRP A 143 -1.45 -1.63 22.76
CA TRP A 143 -2.80 -2.17 22.99
C TRP A 143 -3.42 -1.80 24.34
N ALA A 144 -4.75 -1.69 24.35
CA ALA A 144 -5.58 -1.54 25.55
C ALA A 144 -6.94 -2.20 25.39
N HIS A 145 -7.61 -2.47 26.51
CA HIS A 145 -9.03 -2.80 26.50
C HIS A 145 -9.83 -1.50 26.62
N TRP A 146 -10.86 -1.33 25.81
CA TRP A 146 -11.71 -0.14 25.83
C TRP A 146 -12.70 -0.21 27.00
N THR A 147 -12.24 0.13 28.21
CA THR A 147 -12.98 -0.02 29.47
C THR A 147 -13.55 1.28 30.02
N GLY A 148 -13.16 2.44 29.48
CA GLY A 148 -13.77 3.73 29.82
C GLY A 148 -14.38 4.46 28.61
N PRO A 149 -15.13 5.55 28.85
CA PRO A 149 -15.84 6.25 27.79
C PRO A 149 -14.86 6.94 26.82
N TYR A 150 -15.24 7.01 25.55
CA TYR A 150 -14.54 7.84 24.57
C TYR A 150 -15.53 8.85 23.97
N ARG A 151 -15.37 10.12 24.35
CA ARG A 151 -16.35 11.18 24.03
C ARG A 151 -17.75 10.76 24.51
N ASN A 152 -18.69 10.59 23.58
CA ASN A 152 -20.08 10.19 23.88
C ASN A 152 -20.33 8.68 23.70
N ASN A 153 -19.29 7.89 23.43
CA ASN A 153 -19.42 6.46 23.19
C ASN A 153 -19.07 5.66 24.45
N PRO A 154 -19.95 4.74 24.90
CA PRO A 154 -19.69 3.92 26.07
C PRO A 154 -18.61 2.86 25.77
N PRO A 155 -17.87 2.40 26.80
CA PRO A 155 -16.87 1.34 26.64
C PRO A 155 -17.51 0.02 26.20
N THR A 156 -16.78 -0.75 25.39
CA THR A 156 -17.22 -2.07 24.91
C THR A 156 -16.42 -3.23 25.51
N GLY A 157 -15.29 -2.95 26.16
CA GLY A 157 -14.31 -3.94 26.62
C GLY A 157 -13.44 -4.53 25.51
N GLU A 158 -13.66 -4.16 24.25
CA GLU A 158 -12.90 -4.68 23.10
C GLU A 158 -11.41 -4.37 23.23
N LEU A 159 -10.58 -5.30 22.75
CA LEU A 159 -9.15 -5.07 22.58
C LEU A 159 -8.92 -4.09 21.41
N MET A 160 -8.37 -2.93 21.75
CA MET A 160 -7.90 -1.91 20.84
C MET A 160 -6.40 -2.08 20.64
N GLU A 161 -5.96 -2.11 19.39
CA GLU A 161 -4.60 -2.39 19.02
C GLU A 161 -4.13 -1.46 17.91
N LEU A 162 -2.90 -0.97 18.05
CA LEU A 162 -2.15 -0.26 17.03
C LEU A 162 -0.86 -1.03 16.76
N VAL A 163 -0.53 -1.22 15.49
CA VAL A 163 0.72 -1.82 15.05
C VAL A 163 1.41 -0.84 14.13
N GLY A 164 2.73 -0.73 14.26
CA GLY A 164 3.53 0.18 13.47
C GLY A 164 4.98 -0.25 13.35
N SER A 165 5.76 0.64 12.75
CA SER A 165 7.22 0.52 12.67
C SER A 165 7.86 1.86 12.97
N SER A 166 9.10 1.83 13.42
CA SER A 166 9.88 3.04 13.68
C SER A 166 11.29 2.90 13.13
N VAL A 167 11.83 4.03 12.68
CA VAL A 167 13.25 4.20 12.34
C VAL A 167 13.80 5.28 13.24
N VAL A 168 14.85 4.94 13.98
CA VAL A 168 15.44 5.77 15.03
C VAL A 168 16.93 5.91 14.78
N GLU A 169 17.39 7.14 14.66
CA GLU A 169 18.81 7.46 14.66
C GLU A 169 19.23 7.88 16.07
N VAL A 170 20.34 7.33 16.55
CA VAL A 170 20.90 7.60 17.89
C VAL A 170 22.35 8.07 17.79
N ASP A 171 22.77 8.87 18.77
CA ASP A 171 24.16 9.29 18.92
C ASP A 171 25.05 8.20 19.56
N GLU A 172 26.31 8.54 19.79
CA GLU A 172 27.32 7.67 20.42
C GLU A 172 26.96 7.25 21.85
N ASN A 173 26.10 8.02 22.52
CA ASN A 173 25.59 7.76 23.86
C ASN A 173 24.21 7.09 23.85
N LEU A 174 23.74 6.62 22.68
CA LEU A 174 22.42 6.03 22.45
C LEU A 174 21.25 6.98 22.73
N LYS A 175 21.49 8.30 22.68
CA LYS A 175 20.43 9.30 22.73
C LYS A 175 19.79 9.48 21.37
N ILE A 176 18.47 9.61 21.37
CA ILE A 176 17.68 9.75 20.14
C ILE A 176 17.94 11.14 19.53
N ILE A 177 18.35 11.14 18.26
CA ILE A 177 18.51 12.36 17.45
C ILE A 177 17.42 12.46 16.38
N ASP A 178 16.96 11.34 15.81
CA ASP A 178 15.88 11.33 14.81
C ASP A 178 14.93 10.19 15.11
N LEU A 179 13.64 10.47 15.29
CA LEU A 179 12.61 9.48 15.56
C LEU A 179 11.51 9.57 14.51
N GLN A 180 11.41 8.55 13.68
CA GLN A 180 10.37 8.42 12.66
C GLN A 180 9.44 7.26 13.01
N VAL A 181 8.15 7.54 13.14
CA VAL A 181 7.12 6.58 13.52
C VAL A 181 6.10 6.42 12.37
N PHE A 182 5.78 5.17 12.02
CA PHE A 182 4.86 4.83 10.93
C PHE A 182 3.76 3.90 11.43
N PHE A 183 2.50 4.35 11.40
CA PHE A 183 1.33 3.57 11.81
C PHE A 183 0.01 4.17 11.29
N ASP A 184 -1.06 3.37 11.29
CA ASP A 184 -2.41 3.84 10.95
C ASP A 184 -3.34 3.89 12.18
N PRO A 185 -3.74 5.08 12.67
CA PRO A 185 -4.66 5.19 13.80
C PRO A 185 -6.15 4.95 13.44
N HIS A 186 -6.51 5.00 12.15
CA HIS A 186 -7.92 5.03 11.72
C HIS A 186 -8.73 3.77 12.10
N PRO A 187 -8.17 2.54 12.04
CA PRO A 187 -8.91 1.35 12.46
C PRO A 187 -9.34 1.40 13.93
N MET A 188 -8.48 1.89 14.82
CA MET A 188 -8.78 2.05 16.25
C MET A 188 -9.78 3.19 16.45
N LEU A 189 -9.49 4.38 15.92
CA LEU A 189 -10.37 5.54 16.06
C LEU A 189 -11.76 5.30 15.47
N GLY A 190 -11.85 4.55 14.36
CA GLY A 190 -13.11 4.18 13.74
C GLY A 190 -13.96 3.30 14.64
N ARG A 191 -13.35 2.39 15.41
CA ARG A 191 -14.06 1.58 16.41
C ARG A 191 -14.52 2.44 17.59
N LEU A 192 -13.64 3.31 18.11
CA LEU A 192 -13.97 4.25 19.19
C LEU A 192 -15.11 5.22 18.80
N MET A 193 -15.29 5.48 17.50
CA MET A 193 -16.30 6.40 16.96
C MET A 193 -17.54 5.69 16.37
N LYS A 194 -17.66 4.35 16.44
CA LYS A 194 -18.85 3.63 15.92
C LYS A 194 -20.11 4.09 16.67
N ARG A 195 -21.03 4.68 15.91
CA ARG A 195 -22.17 5.49 16.35
C ARG A 195 -23.40 4.65 16.70
N LYS A 196 -24.13 5.11 17.72
CA LYS A 196 -25.42 4.67 18.25
C LYS A 196 -26.63 4.85 17.31
N ASP A 197 -26.44 4.91 15.98
CA ASP A 197 -27.55 5.10 15.02
C ASP A 197 -28.20 3.77 14.58
N ALA A 198 -28.07 2.70 15.37
CA ALA A 198 -28.54 1.36 15.03
C ALA A 198 -29.57 0.79 16.03
N GLU A 199 -30.32 1.64 16.72
CA GLU A 199 -31.64 1.24 17.23
C GLU A 199 -32.69 1.58 16.16
N VAL A 200 -32.82 0.66 15.19
CA VAL A 200 -34.03 0.58 14.37
C VAL A 200 -34.94 -0.41 15.10
N ASP A 201 -36.02 0.14 15.63
CA ASP A 201 -37.22 -0.54 16.10
C ASP A 201 -37.57 -1.72 15.15
N PRO A 202 -37.79 -2.96 15.63
CA PRO A 202 -38.02 -4.11 14.76
C PRO A 202 -39.48 -4.10 14.27
N ALA A 203 -39.83 -3.13 13.43
CA ALA A 203 -41.06 -3.16 12.65
C ALA A 203 -40.94 -2.21 11.44
N GLY A 204 -40.96 -2.76 10.23
CA GLY A 204 -41.37 -2.04 9.03
C GLY A 204 -40.32 -1.86 7.94
N ASP A 205 -40.45 -2.70 6.92
CA ASP A 205 -40.07 -2.55 5.51
C ASP A 205 -38.60 -2.41 5.08
N GLY A 206 -38.28 -3.22 4.06
CA GLY A 206 -36.96 -3.37 3.45
C GLY A 206 -36.41 -2.10 2.80
N PRO A 207 -35.12 -2.11 2.42
CA PRO A 207 -34.40 -0.90 2.05
C PRO A 207 -34.90 -0.37 0.70
N THR A 208 -35.63 0.74 0.73
CA THR A 208 -35.94 1.54 -0.46
C THR A 208 -34.71 2.34 -0.91
N SER A 209 -34.58 2.49 -2.23
CA SER A 209 -33.50 3.20 -2.97
C SER A 209 -33.02 4.54 -2.35
N MET A 210 -33.87 5.24 -1.60
CA MET A 210 -33.50 6.49 -0.90
C MET A 210 -32.50 6.30 0.25
N ALA A 211 -32.45 5.14 0.90
CA ALA A 211 -31.50 4.87 1.98
C ALA A 211 -30.05 4.78 1.47
N ALA A 212 -29.86 4.19 0.28
CA ALA A 212 -28.56 4.13 -0.39
C ALA A 212 -28.07 5.52 -0.82
N LEU A 213 -28.96 6.33 -1.40
CA LEU A 213 -28.66 7.72 -1.79
C LEU A 213 -28.32 8.61 -0.60
N LYS A 214 -29.03 8.46 0.53
CA LYS A 214 -28.77 9.23 1.76
C LYS A 214 -27.44 8.82 2.42
N THR A 215 -27.07 7.54 2.31
CA THR A 215 -25.77 7.02 2.77
C THR A 215 -24.62 7.51 1.89
N LEU A 216 -24.82 7.56 0.56
CA LEU A 216 -23.84 8.08 -0.39
C LEU A 216 -23.59 9.59 -0.15
N HIS A 217 -24.65 10.38 0.00
CA HIS A 217 -24.55 11.83 0.22
C HIS A 217 -23.84 12.17 1.53
N ARG A 218 -24.08 11.41 2.61
CA ARG A 218 -23.39 11.58 3.90
C ARG A 218 -21.88 11.31 3.80
N ASN A 219 -21.45 10.46 2.86
CA ASN A 219 -20.05 10.10 2.68
C ASN A 219 -19.33 10.96 1.62
N VAL A 220 -20.02 11.86 0.91
CA VAL A 220 -19.39 12.78 -0.06
C VAL A 220 -18.26 13.61 0.55
N PRO A 221 -18.38 14.19 1.76
CA PRO A 221 -17.28 14.93 2.38
C PRO A 221 -16.07 14.04 2.66
N TYR A 222 -16.32 12.80 3.11
CA TYR A 222 -15.28 11.80 3.37
C TYR A 222 -14.57 11.35 2.10
N LEU A 223 -15.32 11.02 1.05
CA LEU A 223 -14.77 10.67 -0.27
C LEU A 223 -13.98 11.83 -0.86
N LYS A 224 -14.48 13.06 -0.73
CA LYS A 224 -13.77 14.27 -1.16
C LYS A 224 -12.46 14.45 -0.41
N GLN A 225 -12.44 14.22 0.90
CA GLN A 225 -11.22 14.31 1.71
C GLN A 225 -10.23 13.18 1.37
N GLN A 226 -10.70 11.95 1.15
CA GLN A 226 -9.85 10.84 0.72
C GLN A 226 -9.27 11.07 -0.67
N LEU A 227 -10.07 11.58 -1.62
CA LEU A 227 -9.59 11.95 -2.95
C LEU A 227 -8.61 13.12 -2.89
N TYR A 228 -8.85 14.11 -2.03
CA TYR A 228 -7.93 15.21 -1.81
C TYR A 228 -6.62 14.74 -1.15
N ALA A 229 -6.70 13.80 -0.19
CA ALA A 229 -5.52 13.18 0.40
C ALA A 229 -4.77 12.32 -0.65
N LEU A 230 -5.50 11.62 -1.53
CA LEU A 230 -4.94 10.80 -2.60
C LEU A 230 -4.20 11.66 -3.63
N LEU A 231 -4.77 12.79 -4.06
CA LEU A 231 -4.24 13.63 -5.14
C LEU A 231 -3.40 14.82 -4.65
N GLY A 232 -3.52 15.23 -3.39
CA GLY A 232 -2.87 16.42 -2.84
C GLY A 232 -1.35 16.33 -2.90
N ASN A 233 -0.80 15.20 -2.46
CA ASN A 233 0.64 14.94 -2.40
C ASN A 233 1.20 14.15 -3.60
N THR A 234 0.47 14.03 -4.70
CA THR A 234 0.99 13.35 -5.90
C THR A 234 1.80 14.30 -6.78
N SER A 235 2.69 13.70 -7.58
CA SER A 235 3.53 14.43 -8.52
C SER A 235 2.73 15.16 -9.60
N SER A 236 3.37 16.18 -10.21
CA SER A 236 2.77 16.90 -11.32
C SER A 236 2.43 15.99 -12.51
N SER A 237 3.18 14.91 -12.74
CA SER A 237 2.89 13.93 -13.80
C SER A 237 1.53 13.25 -13.60
N VAL A 238 1.26 12.76 -12.40
CA VAL A 238 0.00 12.11 -12.04
C VAL A 238 -1.16 13.08 -12.23
N LYS A 239 -0.99 14.33 -11.75
CA LYS A 239 -2.01 15.39 -11.89
C LYS A 239 -2.31 15.73 -13.35
N ILE A 240 -1.28 15.82 -14.20
CA ILE A 240 -1.44 16.09 -15.63
C ILE A 240 -2.20 14.93 -16.31
N VAL A 241 -1.82 13.68 -16.05
CA VAL A 241 -2.49 12.51 -16.65
C VAL A 241 -3.95 12.44 -16.21
N CYS A 242 -4.26 12.61 -14.91
CA CYS A 242 -5.63 12.65 -14.42
C CYS A 242 -6.46 13.77 -15.08
N LEU A 243 -5.86 14.95 -15.26
CA LEU A 243 -6.51 16.07 -15.96
C LEU A 243 -6.78 15.73 -17.44
N MET A 244 -5.84 15.07 -18.11
CA MET A 244 -6.02 14.66 -19.52
C MET A 244 -7.15 13.64 -19.67
N VAL A 245 -7.25 12.64 -18.81
CA VAL A 245 -8.36 11.66 -18.81
C VAL A 245 -9.69 12.37 -18.54
N PHE A 246 -9.73 13.29 -17.58
CA PHE A 246 -10.93 14.07 -17.28
C PHE A 246 -11.37 14.94 -18.45
N ILE A 247 -10.44 15.62 -19.14
CA ILE A 247 -10.75 16.38 -20.36
C ILE A 247 -11.21 15.45 -21.48
N GLY A 248 -10.54 14.31 -21.65
CA GLY A 248 -10.88 13.34 -22.69
C GLY A 248 -12.28 12.75 -22.55
N TYR A 249 -12.81 12.65 -21.33
CA TYR A 249 -14.22 12.32 -21.09
C TYR A 249 -15.18 13.38 -21.66
N PHE A 250 -14.87 14.68 -21.57
CA PHE A 250 -15.72 15.69 -22.22
C PHE A 250 -15.56 15.67 -23.75
N VAL A 251 -14.37 15.34 -24.23
CA VAL A 251 -14.10 15.18 -25.66
C VAL A 251 -14.87 13.98 -26.23
N SER A 252 -15.18 12.97 -25.42
CA SER A 252 -15.88 11.78 -25.89
C SER A 252 -17.33 12.02 -26.32
N TYR A 253 -17.94 13.14 -25.91
CA TYR A 253 -19.26 13.59 -26.40
C TYR A 253 -19.23 14.11 -27.85
N TYR A 254 -18.04 14.36 -28.41
CA TYR A 254 -17.89 14.81 -29.79
C TYR A 254 -17.40 13.65 -30.67
N GLU A 255 -18.33 13.02 -31.39
CA GLU A 255 -18.08 11.82 -32.21
C GLU A 255 -16.86 11.93 -33.16
N PRO A 256 -16.63 13.06 -33.87
CA PRO A 256 -15.46 13.18 -34.73
C PRO A 256 -14.13 13.15 -33.96
N ALA A 257 -14.09 13.67 -32.72
CA ALA A 257 -12.90 13.57 -31.90
C ALA A 257 -12.69 12.15 -31.36
N VAL A 258 -13.76 11.43 -31.00
CA VAL A 258 -13.67 10.01 -30.62
C VAL A 258 -13.01 9.20 -31.73
N LEU A 259 -13.51 9.35 -32.97
CA LEU A 259 -12.98 8.65 -34.13
C LEU A 259 -11.52 9.03 -34.47
N PHE A 260 -11.10 10.24 -34.09
CA PHE A 260 -9.75 10.74 -34.31
C PHE A 260 -8.77 10.35 -33.20
N LEU A 261 -9.23 10.15 -31.97
CA LEU A 261 -8.38 9.90 -30.79
C LEU A 261 -8.35 8.45 -30.33
N THR A 262 -9.43 7.68 -30.56
CA THR A 262 -9.51 6.26 -30.22
C THR A 262 -8.94 5.38 -31.33
N VAL A 263 -8.49 4.18 -30.99
CA VAL A 263 -7.91 3.24 -31.95
C VAL A 263 -9.03 2.42 -32.57
N THR A 264 -9.31 2.69 -33.85
CA THR A 264 -10.08 1.79 -34.71
C THR A 264 -9.10 0.97 -35.55
N PRO A 265 -9.03 -0.37 -35.38
CA PRO A 265 -8.01 -1.21 -36.02
C PRO A 265 -7.85 -0.99 -37.54
N GLY A 266 -8.95 -0.76 -38.26
CA GLY A 266 -8.95 -0.56 -39.72
C GLY A 266 -8.36 0.75 -40.20
N TYR A 267 -8.40 1.80 -39.37
CA TYR A 267 -7.87 3.11 -39.75
C TYR A 267 -6.41 3.31 -39.37
N VAL A 268 -5.82 2.41 -38.58
CA VAL A 268 -4.38 2.42 -38.26
C VAL A 268 -3.55 2.10 -39.50
N PHE A 269 -4.03 1.16 -40.33
CA PHE A 269 -3.39 0.74 -41.58
C PHE A 269 -3.77 1.65 -42.76
N PRO A 270 -3.09 1.54 -43.91
CA PRO A 270 -3.45 2.30 -45.11
C PRO A 270 -4.91 2.02 -45.52
N PRO A 271 -5.68 3.02 -45.99
CA PRO A 271 -5.27 4.39 -46.36
C PRO A 271 -5.35 5.43 -45.21
N GLY A 272 -5.87 5.06 -44.03
CA GLY A 272 -6.12 6.01 -42.94
C GLY A 272 -4.89 6.49 -42.18
N PHE A 273 -3.88 5.63 -42.03
CA PHE A 273 -2.59 5.91 -41.34
C PHE A 273 -2.72 6.63 -39.98
N ARG A 274 -3.75 6.30 -39.19
CA ARG A 274 -4.03 6.94 -37.90
C ARG A 274 -3.17 6.41 -36.77
N ILE A 275 -1.85 6.38 -36.95
CA ILE A 275 -0.89 5.77 -36.00
C ILE A 275 -0.88 6.50 -34.65
N TRP A 276 -1.17 7.80 -34.62
CA TRP A 276 -1.20 8.58 -33.38
C TRP A 276 -2.24 8.06 -32.37
N THR A 277 -3.30 7.41 -32.85
CA THR A 277 -4.37 6.84 -32.00
C THR A 277 -3.80 5.85 -30.97
N ILE A 278 -2.73 5.13 -31.32
CA ILE A 278 -2.01 4.21 -30.43
C ILE A 278 -1.53 4.91 -29.14
N PHE A 279 -1.26 6.22 -29.20
CA PHE A 279 -0.80 7.01 -28.06
C PHE A 279 -1.91 7.83 -27.39
N THR A 280 -3.00 8.14 -28.11
CA THR A 280 -4.07 9.03 -27.61
C THR A 280 -5.26 8.29 -27.01
N HIS A 281 -5.48 7.03 -27.38
CA HIS A 281 -6.67 6.27 -26.97
C HIS A 281 -6.86 6.18 -25.45
N CYS A 282 -5.78 6.11 -24.68
CA CYS A 282 -5.81 5.94 -23.23
C CYS A 282 -6.29 7.18 -22.47
N PHE A 283 -6.53 8.31 -23.14
CA PHE A 283 -7.08 9.51 -22.50
C PHE A 283 -8.58 9.66 -22.73
N VAL A 284 -9.21 8.81 -23.55
CA VAL A 284 -10.63 8.91 -23.89
C VAL A 284 -11.40 7.81 -23.16
N GLU A 285 -12.33 8.22 -22.30
CA GLU A 285 -13.27 7.33 -21.62
C GLU A 285 -14.71 7.73 -21.98
N PHE A 286 -15.60 6.73 -22.08
CA PHE A 286 -16.99 6.97 -22.46
C PHE A 286 -17.90 7.16 -21.25
N HIS A 287 -17.54 6.58 -20.11
CA HIS A 287 -18.35 6.67 -18.90
C HIS A 287 -17.61 7.40 -17.77
N PHE A 288 -18.33 8.24 -17.04
CA PHE A 288 -17.75 8.99 -15.91
C PHE A 288 -17.20 8.08 -14.80
N TRP A 289 -17.78 6.88 -14.63
CA TRP A 289 -17.30 5.93 -13.64
C TRP A 289 -15.94 5.32 -14.03
N GLU A 290 -15.65 5.17 -15.33
CA GLU A 290 -14.34 4.72 -15.84
C GLU A 290 -13.27 5.76 -15.49
N VAL A 291 -13.56 7.04 -15.75
CA VAL A 291 -12.69 8.17 -15.34
C VAL A 291 -12.39 8.14 -13.84
N CYS A 292 -13.38 7.81 -13.02
CA CYS A 292 -13.21 7.71 -11.57
C CYS A 292 -12.29 6.53 -11.20
N VAL A 293 -12.44 5.37 -11.84
CA VAL A 293 -11.55 4.21 -11.66
C VAL A 293 -10.12 4.54 -12.10
N ASP A 294 -9.96 5.27 -13.20
CA ASP A 294 -8.66 5.69 -13.72
C ASP A 294 -7.96 6.66 -12.80
N VAL A 295 -8.65 7.70 -12.33
CA VAL A 295 -8.09 8.69 -11.41
C VAL A 295 -7.66 8.03 -10.11
N VAL A 296 -8.44 7.08 -9.59
CA VAL A 296 -8.05 6.28 -8.42
C VAL A 296 -6.82 5.43 -8.73
N THR A 297 -6.80 4.73 -9.87
CA THR A 297 -5.68 3.86 -10.26
C THR A 297 -4.39 4.66 -10.45
N ILE A 298 -4.44 5.77 -11.18
CA ILE A 298 -3.30 6.67 -11.42
C ILE A 298 -2.86 7.32 -10.10
N GLY A 299 -3.80 7.70 -9.23
CA GLY A 299 -3.49 8.22 -7.89
C GLY A 299 -2.78 7.19 -7.01
N LEU A 300 -3.25 5.93 -7.01
CA LEU A 300 -2.58 4.82 -6.31
C LEU A 300 -1.19 4.55 -6.90
N CYS A 301 -1.01 4.62 -8.22
CA CYS A 301 0.30 4.53 -8.84
C CYS A 301 1.23 5.65 -8.36
N GLY A 302 0.75 6.89 -8.34
CA GLY A 302 1.50 8.04 -7.85
C GLY A 302 1.96 7.92 -6.41
N LYS A 303 1.18 7.25 -5.55
CA LYS A 303 1.53 7.06 -4.13
C LYS A 303 2.35 5.82 -3.84
N LEU A 304 2.07 4.71 -4.51
CA LEU A 304 2.68 3.42 -4.21
C LEU A 304 3.89 3.15 -5.10
N ILE A 305 3.75 3.41 -6.40
CA ILE A 305 4.70 3.01 -7.43
C ILE A 305 5.75 4.10 -7.66
N GLU A 306 5.32 5.37 -7.77
CA GLU A 306 6.22 6.48 -8.07
C GLU A 306 7.37 6.64 -7.07
N PRO A 307 7.17 6.53 -5.74
CA PRO A 307 8.27 6.66 -4.78
C PRO A 307 9.31 5.52 -4.89
N LEU A 308 8.91 4.35 -5.37
CA LEU A 308 9.79 3.19 -5.50
C LEU A 308 10.58 3.21 -6.80
N TRP A 309 9.94 3.58 -7.90
CA TRP A 309 10.54 3.50 -9.24
C TRP A 309 11.14 4.84 -9.69
N GLY A 310 10.69 5.93 -9.08
CA GLY A 310 10.93 7.29 -9.54
C GLY A 310 9.98 7.70 -10.67
N LYS A 311 9.78 9.01 -10.79
CA LYS A 311 8.87 9.65 -11.75
C LYS A 311 9.07 9.19 -13.20
N MET A 312 10.32 9.12 -13.65
CA MET A 312 10.64 8.81 -15.07
C MET A 312 10.32 7.36 -15.43
N GLU A 313 10.58 6.43 -14.52
CA GLU A 313 10.28 5.02 -14.73
C GLU A 313 8.77 4.77 -14.70
N MET A 314 8.04 5.44 -13.80
CA MET A 314 6.57 5.40 -13.78
C MET A 314 5.97 5.92 -15.10
N LEU A 315 6.47 7.04 -15.63
CA LEU A 315 6.02 7.56 -16.94
C LEU A 315 6.37 6.62 -18.09
N THR A 316 7.57 6.03 -18.06
CA THR A 316 7.99 5.03 -19.05
C THR A 316 7.06 3.82 -19.02
N PHE A 317 6.69 3.35 -17.83
CA PHE A 317 5.72 2.29 -17.65
C PHE A 317 4.35 2.69 -18.22
N PHE A 318 3.82 3.86 -17.86
CA PHE A 318 2.54 4.35 -18.38
C PHE A 318 2.50 4.40 -19.92
N THR A 319 3.51 5.01 -20.55
CA THR A 319 3.58 5.11 -22.01
C THR A 319 3.76 3.75 -22.67
N LEU A 320 4.69 2.92 -22.16
CA LEU A 320 4.99 1.62 -22.75
C LEU A 320 3.78 0.69 -22.73
N ILE A 321 3.08 0.60 -21.59
CA ILE A 321 1.92 -0.28 -21.46
C ILE A 321 0.81 0.14 -22.42
N ASN A 322 0.41 1.41 -22.42
CA ASN A 322 -0.67 1.88 -23.28
C ASN A 322 -0.34 1.71 -24.77
N THR A 323 0.87 2.10 -25.20
CA THR A 323 1.29 1.92 -26.60
C THR A 323 1.32 0.45 -27.00
N SER A 324 1.83 -0.43 -26.13
CA SER A 324 1.91 -1.87 -26.42
C SER A 324 0.53 -2.51 -26.48
N VAL A 325 -0.38 -2.16 -25.56
CA VAL A 325 -1.75 -2.68 -25.53
C VAL A 325 -2.51 -2.30 -26.81
N ALA A 326 -2.44 -1.04 -27.24
CA ALA A 326 -3.06 -0.63 -28.51
C ALA A 326 -2.41 -1.33 -29.71
N PHE A 327 -1.07 -1.41 -29.76
CA PHE A 327 -0.36 -2.09 -30.84
C PHE A 327 -0.80 -3.56 -30.97
N PHE A 328 -0.69 -4.34 -29.89
CA PHE A 328 -1.08 -5.75 -29.92
C PHE A 328 -2.60 -5.94 -30.09
N GLY A 329 -3.42 -5.03 -29.59
CA GLY A 329 -4.86 -5.03 -29.81
C GLY A 329 -5.22 -4.89 -31.29
N VAL A 330 -4.56 -3.98 -32.02
CA VAL A 330 -4.76 -3.83 -33.48
C VAL A 330 -4.42 -5.13 -34.21
N PHE A 331 -3.29 -5.78 -33.90
CA PHE A 331 -2.93 -7.06 -34.51
C PHE A 331 -3.88 -8.19 -34.14
N PHE A 332 -4.39 -8.20 -32.91
CA PHE A 332 -5.37 -9.19 -32.47
C PHE A 332 -6.67 -9.08 -33.26
N TYR A 333 -7.22 -7.87 -33.42
CA TYR A 333 -8.43 -7.66 -34.22
C TYR A 333 -8.20 -7.89 -35.71
N LEU A 334 -7.00 -7.57 -36.22
CA LEU A 334 -6.62 -7.95 -37.57
C LEU A 334 -6.58 -9.48 -37.75
N ALA A 335 -6.06 -10.23 -36.77
CA ALA A 335 -6.05 -11.69 -36.83
C ALA A 335 -7.47 -12.28 -36.79
N ILE A 336 -8.38 -11.72 -35.99
CA ILE A 336 -9.80 -12.11 -35.97
C ILE A 336 -10.44 -11.82 -37.33
N TYR A 337 -10.19 -10.64 -37.91
CA TYR A 337 -10.66 -10.30 -39.24
C TYR A 337 -10.14 -11.31 -40.29
N MET A 338 -8.86 -11.65 -40.27
CA MET A 338 -8.29 -12.63 -41.20
C MET A 338 -8.91 -14.04 -41.06
N ALA A 339 -9.40 -14.39 -39.87
CA ALA A 339 -10.04 -15.68 -39.61
C ALA A 339 -11.55 -15.69 -39.94
N THR A 340 -12.24 -14.57 -39.74
CA THR A 340 -13.72 -14.47 -39.84
C THR A 340 -14.20 -13.75 -41.09
N PHE A 341 -13.34 -12.96 -41.73
CA PHE A 341 -13.65 -12.01 -42.81
C PHE A 341 -14.75 -11.00 -42.46
N ASN A 342 -15.04 -10.79 -41.16
CA ASN A 342 -16.03 -9.83 -40.72
C ASN A 342 -15.40 -8.43 -40.58
N THR A 343 -15.81 -7.50 -41.44
CA THR A 343 -15.33 -6.12 -41.46
C THR A 343 -15.70 -5.32 -40.21
N ASP A 344 -16.78 -5.68 -39.52
CA ASP A 344 -17.27 -4.95 -38.34
C ASP A 344 -16.23 -4.98 -37.22
N VAL A 345 -15.50 -6.09 -37.09
CA VAL A 345 -14.40 -6.27 -36.13
C VAL A 345 -13.30 -5.22 -36.32
N LEU A 346 -13.12 -4.74 -37.54
CA LEU A 346 -12.05 -3.82 -37.91
C LEU A 346 -12.47 -2.35 -37.82
N PHE A 347 -13.75 -2.05 -38.07
CA PHE A 347 -14.25 -0.66 -38.21
C PHE A 347 -15.19 -0.21 -37.09
N GLU A 348 -15.92 -1.12 -36.43
CA GLU A 348 -16.85 -0.79 -35.34
C GLU A 348 -16.20 -0.92 -33.96
N VAL A 349 -15.09 -1.68 -33.85
CA VAL A 349 -14.38 -1.83 -32.58
C VAL A 349 -13.53 -0.59 -32.31
N HIS A 350 -13.79 0.03 -31.16
CA HIS A 350 -13.00 1.14 -30.64
C HIS A 350 -12.19 0.68 -29.42
N ILE A 351 -10.86 0.70 -29.52
CA ILE A 351 -9.97 0.52 -28.38
C ILE A 351 -9.74 1.91 -27.77
N HIS A 352 -10.14 2.08 -26.52
CA HIS A 352 -10.04 3.33 -25.77
C HIS A 352 -9.83 3.04 -24.27
N GLY A 353 -9.44 4.08 -23.53
CA GLY A 353 -9.36 4.03 -22.09
C GLY A 353 -8.14 3.33 -21.50
N LEU A 354 -8.12 3.21 -20.18
CA LEU A 354 -6.96 2.76 -19.40
C LEU A 354 -7.05 1.30 -18.91
N SER A 355 -8.01 0.51 -19.40
CA SER A 355 -8.20 -0.90 -18.99
C SER A 355 -6.91 -1.73 -19.00
N GLY A 356 -6.09 -1.61 -20.06
CA GLY A 356 -4.80 -2.30 -20.14
C GLY A 356 -3.77 -1.79 -19.14
N TYR A 357 -3.78 -0.50 -18.82
CA TYR A 357 -2.93 0.07 -17.78
C TYR A 357 -3.38 -0.36 -16.38
N ILE A 358 -4.68 -0.35 -16.09
CA ILE A 358 -5.24 -0.88 -14.82
C ILE A 358 -4.80 -2.33 -14.61
N ALA A 359 -4.84 -3.14 -15.66
CA ALA A 359 -4.35 -4.52 -15.63
C ALA A 359 -2.86 -4.58 -15.25
N ALA A 360 -2.00 -3.80 -15.91
CA ALA A 360 -0.58 -3.77 -15.62
C ALA A 360 -0.27 -3.25 -14.20
N VAL A 361 -1.05 -2.29 -13.69
CA VAL A 361 -0.95 -1.80 -12.30
C VAL A 361 -1.32 -2.89 -11.31
N SER A 362 -2.34 -3.71 -11.59
CA SER A 362 -2.67 -4.86 -10.73
C SER A 362 -1.50 -5.86 -10.62
N VAL A 363 -0.72 -6.01 -11.70
CA VAL A 363 0.51 -6.82 -11.71
C VAL A 363 1.62 -6.16 -10.88
N ALA A 364 1.78 -4.84 -10.97
CA ALA A 364 2.72 -4.09 -10.14
C ALA A 364 2.38 -4.21 -8.63
N VAL A 365 1.10 -4.10 -8.28
CA VAL A 365 0.63 -4.29 -6.89
C VAL A 365 0.93 -5.70 -6.40
N LYS A 366 0.72 -6.72 -7.25
CA LYS A 366 1.13 -8.10 -6.94
C LYS A 366 2.65 -8.20 -6.68
N GLN A 367 3.48 -7.55 -7.50
CA GLN A 367 4.94 -7.57 -7.32
C GLN A 367 5.36 -6.99 -5.96
N MET A 368 4.71 -5.90 -5.55
CA MET A 368 5.05 -5.17 -4.32
C MET A 368 4.52 -5.84 -3.05
N MET A 369 3.29 -6.34 -3.09
CA MET A 369 2.58 -6.85 -1.90
C MET A 369 1.69 -8.06 -2.26
N PRO A 370 2.29 -9.20 -2.65
CA PRO A 370 1.56 -10.36 -3.18
C PRO A 370 0.61 -11.01 -2.14
N ASP A 371 0.99 -10.98 -0.87
CA ASP A 371 0.29 -11.68 0.22
C ASP A 371 -0.78 -10.84 0.92
N HIS A 372 -0.92 -9.57 0.54
CA HIS A 372 -1.97 -8.71 1.09
C HIS A 372 -3.35 -9.24 0.67
N VAL A 373 -4.22 -9.45 1.67
CA VAL A 373 -5.57 -10.01 1.48
C VAL A 373 -6.51 -8.90 1.03
N VAL A 374 -7.08 -9.03 -0.17
CA VAL A 374 -8.01 -8.05 -0.75
C VAL A 374 -9.43 -8.33 -0.27
N ILE A 375 -9.87 -9.58 -0.36
CA ILE A 375 -11.23 -10.00 0.00
C ILE A 375 -11.16 -11.32 0.76
N ARG A 376 -11.88 -11.38 1.89
CA ARG A 376 -12.14 -12.63 2.61
C ARG A 376 -13.51 -13.13 2.18
N THR A 377 -13.56 -14.16 1.33
CA THR A 377 -14.82 -14.83 0.98
C THR A 377 -14.99 -16.08 1.84
N PRO A 378 -16.23 -16.59 2.01
CA PRO A 378 -16.47 -17.86 2.72
C PRO A 378 -15.72 -19.06 2.11
N LEU A 379 -15.34 -18.97 0.84
CA LEU A 379 -14.64 -20.02 0.08
C LEU A 379 -13.11 -19.87 0.11
N GLY A 380 -12.56 -18.80 0.70
CA GLY A 380 -11.11 -18.62 0.81
C GLY A 380 -10.64 -17.18 0.92
N LYS A 381 -9.32 -17.00 1.11
CA LYS A 381 -8.67 -15.68 1.13
C LYS A 381 -8.19 -15.34 -0.27
N MET A 382 -8.72 -14.28 -0.87
CA MET A 382 -8.19 -13.72 -2.11
C MET A 382 -7.09 -12.72 -1.79
N THR A 383 -5.87 -13.01 -2.22
CA THR A 383 -4.72 -12.11 -2.10
C THR A 383 -4.44 -11.40 -3.44
N ASN A 384 -3.64 -10.34 -3.39
CA ASN A 384 -3.19 -9.61 -4.59
C ASN A 384 -2.55 -10.51 -5.65
N ARG A 385 -1.99 -11.66 -5.25
CA ARG A 385 -1.45 -12.68 -6.16
C ARG A 385 -2.44 -13.11 -7.25
N ASN A 386 -3.72 -13.27 -6.89
CA ASN A 386 -4.73 -13.85 -7.77
C ASN A 386 -5.51 -12.78 -8.54
N VAL A 387 -5.44 -11.51 -8.13
CA VAL A 387 -6.26 -10.41 -8.68
C VAL A 387 -6.12 -10.27 -10.21
N PRO A 388 -4.90 -10.20 -10.79
CA PRO A 388 -4.77 -9.98 -12.23
C PRO A 388 -5.45 -11.06 -13.07
N LEU A 389 -5.36 -12.34 -12.65
CA LEU A 389 -6.02 -13.43 -13.36
C LEU A 389 -7.52 -13.50 -13.08
N CYS A 390 -7.95 -13.33 -11.83
CA CYS A 390 -9.37 -13.38 -11.51
C CYS A 390 -10.15 -12.31 -12.29
N VAL A 391 -9.61 -11.09 -12.41
CA VAL A 391 -10.24 -10.02 -13.19
C VAL A 391 -10.17 -10.30 -14.69
N SER A 392 -9.05 -10.86 -15.20
CA SER A 392 -8.95 -11.29 -16.60
C SER A 392 -9.98 -12.37 -16.96
N LEU A 393 -10.18 -13.35 -16.09
CA LEU A 393 -11.16 -14.41 -16.30
C LEU A 393 -12.58 -13.86 -16.22
N LEU A 394 -12.85 -12.97 -15.24
CA LEU A 394 -14.14 -12.32 -15.10
C LEU A 394 -14.49 -11.49 -16.35
N SER A 395 -13.54 -10.71 -16.90
CA SER A 395 -13.80 -9.90 -18.10
C SER A 395 -14.10 -10.75 -19.33
N ILE A 396 -13.40 -11.88 -19.49
CA ILE A 396 -13.71 -12.86 -20.56
C ILE A 396 -15.11 -13.46 -20.37
N ILE A 397 -15.47 -13.85 -19.14
CA ILE A 397 -16.80 -14.40 -18.84
C ILE A 397 -17.89 -13.37 -19.13
N LEU A 398 -17.70 -12.11 -18.70
CA LEU A 398 -18.66 -11.03 -18.95
C LEU A 398 -18.84 -10.76 -20.45
N TYR A 399 -17.75 -10.84 -21.22
CA TYR A 399 -17.82 -10.77 -22.68
C TYR A 399 -18.63 -11.92 -23.28
N LEU A 400 -18.38 -13.17 -22.86
CA LEU A 400 -19.10 -14.35 -23.36
C LEU A 400 -20.60 -14.31 -23.03
N VAL A 401 -20.98 -13.67 -21.92
CA VAL A 401 -22.38 -13.46 -21.53
C VAL A 401 -23.01 -12.25 -22.25
N GLY A 402 -22.22 -11.45 -22.97
CA GLY A 402 -22.67 -10.26 -23.69
C GLY A 402 -22.85 -9.03 -22.81
N LEU A 403 -22.25 -9.01 -21.60
CA LEU A 403 -22.29 -7.89 -20.66
C LEU A 403 -21.11 -6.93 -20.81
N LEU A 404 -20.10 -7.30 -21.59
CA LEU A 404 -18.89 -6.50 -21.80
C LEU A 404 -18.49 -6.55 -23.28
N GLU A 405 -18.04 -5.43 -23.82
CA GLU A 405 -17.50 -5.36 -25.17
C GLU A 405 -16.17 -6.11 -25.28
N GLY A 406 -15.86 -6.67 -26.45
CA GLY A 406 -14.65 -7.48 -26.65
C GLY A 406 -13.33 -6.70 -26.50
N ALA A 407 -13.36 -5.37 -26.58
CA ALA A 407 -12.18 -4.52 -26.42
C ALA A 407 -11.59 -4.61 -25.02
N TYR A 408 -12.43 -4.56 -23.98
CA TYR A 408 -12.01 -4.61 -22.58
C TYR A 408 -11.25 -5.88 -22.18
N PRO A 409 -11.74 -7.12 -22.41
CA PRO A 409 -10.99 -8.31 -22.06
C PRO A 409 -9.68 -8.38 -22.84
N THR A 410 -9.66 -8.03 -24.13
CA THR A 410 -8.45 -8.01 -24.96
C THR A 410 -7.40 -7.05 -24.41
N MET A 411 -7.81 -5.82 -24.07
CA MET A 411 -6.91 -4.81 -23.48
C MET A 411 -6.39 -5.27 -22.12
N TYR A 412 -7.28 -5.78 -21.26
CA TYR A 412 -6.92 -6.20 -19.91
C TYR A 412 -5.93 -7.38 -19.95
N THR A 413 -6.21 -8.43 -20.73
CA THR A 413 -5.32 -9.60 -20.83
C THR A 413 -3.95 -9.22 -21.41
N THR A 414 -3.94 -8.35 -22.43
CA THR A 414 -2.70 -7.85 -23.02
C THR A 414 -1.92 -7.01 -22.00
N GLY A 415 -2.62 -6.17 -21.24
CA GLY A 415 -2.03 -5.38 -20.15
C GLY A 415 -1.40 -6.22 -19.06
N VAL A 416 -2.04 -7.32 -18.63
CA VAL A 416 -1.43 -8.27 -17.68
C VAL A 416 -0.14 -8.86 -18.23
N VAL A 417 -0.14 -9.33 -19.48
CA VAL A 417 1.02 -9.98 -20.10
C VAL A 417 2.17 -8.98 -20.30
N ILE A 418 1.91 -7.82 -20.90
CA ILE A 418 2.94 -6.80 -21.13
C ILE A 418 3.44 -6.21 -19.81
N GLY A 419 2.54 -5.96 -18.85
CA GLY A 419 2.88 -5.52 -17.50
C GLY A 419 3.82 -6.50 -16.81
N TRP A 420 3.49 -7.79 -16.83
CA TRP A 420 4.37 -8.83 -16.29
C TRP A 420 5.71 -8.89 -17.02
N LEU A 421 5.73 -8.87 -18.36
CA LEU A 421 6.97 -8.91 -19.14
C LEU A 421 7.89 -7.73 -18.80
N TYR A 422 7.33 -6.53 -18.69
CA TYR A 422 8.09 -5.33 -18.33
C TYR A 422 8.70 -5.45 -16.95
N LEU A 423 7.88 -5.77 -15.94
CA LEU A 423 8.32 -5.84 -14.54
C LEU A 423 9.27 -7.01 -14.30
N ARG A 424 9.10 -8.11 -15.02
CA ARG A 424 9.96 -9.29 -14.91
C ARG A 424 11.34 -9.09 -15.56
N PHE A 425 11.42 -8.38 -16.69
CA PHE A 425 12.65 -8.37 -17.51
C PHE A 425 13.26 -7.00 -17.79
N TYR A 426 12.47 -5.92 -17.85
CA TYR A 426 12.91 -4.64 -18.40
C TYR A 426 12.97 -3.51 -17.37
N GLN A 427 12.13 -3.55 -16.33
CA GLN A 427 12.04 -2.52 -15.30
C GLN A 427 13.41 -2.15 -14.74
N ARG A 428 13.76 -0.87 -14.80
CA ARG A 428 15.06 -0.40 -14.31
C ARG A 428 14.94 -0.04 -12.83
N HIS A 429 15.78 -0.68 -12.03
CA HIS A 429 15.88 -0.37 -10.60
C HIS A 429 17.02 0.63 -10.36
N SER A 430 16.91 1.41 -9.28
CA SER A 430 17.90 2.42 -8.87
C SER A 430 19.28 1.81 -8.56
N ASN A 431 19.32 0.57 -8.10
CA ASN A 431 20.52 -0.25 -7.87
C ASN A 431 21.22 -0.73 -9.17
N GLY A 432 20.69 -0.39 -10.35
CA GLY A 432 21.20 -0.83 -11.65
C GLY A 432 20.79 -2.24 -12.07
N SER A 433 19.98 -2.97 -11.28
CA SER A 433 19.37 -4.22 -11.71
C SER A 433 18.20 -3.97 -12.68
N ARG A 434 17.87 -5.00 -13.47
CA ARG A 434 16.75 -4.96 -14.42
C ARG A 434 15.80 -6.12 -14.18
N GLY A 435 14.52 -5.78 -14.06
CA GLY A 435 13.44 -6.70 -13.77
C GLY A 435 13.52 -7.33 -12.38
N ASP A 436 12.45 -8.02 -12.01
CA ASP A 436 12.38 -8.83 -10.79
C ASP A 436 12.44 -10.31 -11.15
N MET A 437 13.57 -10.96 -10.85
CA MET A 437 13.82 -12.38 -11.17
C MET A 437 13.41 -13.36 -10.05
N ALA A 438 12.70 -12.92 -9.01
CA ALA A 438 12.31 -13.77 -7.88
C ALA A 438 11.33 -14.89 -8.27
N ASP A 439 11.43 -16.06 -7.65
CA ASP A 439 10.61 -17.23 -8.02
C ASP A 439 9.11 -17.03 -7.74
N ASN A 440 8.78 -16.16 -6.78
CA ASN A 440 7.41 -15.75 -6.47
C ASN A 440 6.78 -14.85 -7.55
N PHE A 441 7.56 -14.27 -8.46
CA PHE A 441 7.09 -13.39 -9.55
C PHE A 441 7.17 -14.03 -10.95
N THR A 442 7.05 -15.36 -11.01
CA THR A 442 6.91 -16.10 -12.27
C THR A 442 5.50 -15.94 -12.87
N PHE A 443 5.35 -16.17 -14.18
CA PHE A 443 4.02 -16.15 -14.82
C PHE A 443 3.08 -17.23 -14.24
N ALA A 444 3.64 -18.38 -13.86
CA ALA A 444 2.88 -19.45 -13.21
C ALA A 444 2.32 -19.00 -11.84
N SER A 445 3.02 -18.12 -11.11
CA SER A 445 2.60 -17.71 -9.77
C SER A 445 1.33 -16.87 -9.72
N PHE A 446 0.84 -16.38 -10.87
CA PHE A 446 -0.48 -15.75 -10.94
C PHE A 446 -1.61 -16.77 -10.77
N PHE A 447 -1.37 -18.03 -11.14
CA PHE A 447 -2.37 -19.09 -11.13
C PHE A 447 -2.45 -19.80 -9.77
N PRO A 448 -3.60 -20.43 -9.45
CA PRO A 448 -3.72 -21.30 -8.27
C PRO A 448 -2.67 -22.41 -8.29
N THR A 449 -2.23 -22.85 -7.11
CA THR A 449 -1.13 -23.84 -6.92
C THR A 449 -1.29 -25.10 -7.77
N VAL A 450 -2.52 -25.58 -7.95
CA VAL A 450 -2.82 -26.77 -8.76
C VAL A 450 -2.51 -26.57 -10.25
N MET A 451 -2.67 -25.35 -10.77
CA MET A 451 -2.44 -25.03 -12.18
C MET A 451 -1.01 -24.56 -12.48
N GLN A 452 -0.19 -24.29 -11.46
CA GLN A 452 1.16 -23.76 -11.68
C GLN A 452 2.08 -24.72 -12.45
N PRO A 453 2.16 -26.03 -12.14
CA PRO A 453 3.09 -26.93 -12.82
C PRO A 453 2.93 -27.00 -14.35
N PRO A 454 1.72 -27.19 -14.93
CA PRO A 454 1.58 -27.22 -16.39
C PRO A 454 1.88 -25.86 -17.02
N ILE A 455 1.52 -24.77 -16.35
CA ILE A 455 1.76 -23.40 -16.85
C ILE A 455 3.25 -23.07 -16.80
N GLU A 456 3.97 -23.56 -15.80
CA GLU A 456 5.40 -23.38 -15.69
C GLU A 456 6.14 -24.01 -16.88
N ILE A 457 5.72 -25.21 -17.31
CA ILE A 457 6.28 -25.87 -18.50
C ILE A 457 6.05 -25.00 -19.74
N CYS A 458 4.82 -24.55 -19.97
CA CYS A 458 4.48 -23.69 -21.11
C CYS A 458 5.23 -22.35 -21.06
N SER A 459 5.28 -21.72 -19.90
CA SER A 459 5.94 -20.42 -19.73
C SER A 459 7.46 -20.52 -19.89
N LYS A 460 8.09 -21.62 -19.46
CA LYS A 460 9.52 -21.90 -19.71
C LYS A 460 9.81 -22.08 -21.19
N PHE A 461 8.93 -22.76 -21.92
CA PHE A 461 9.06 -22.90 -23.37
C PHE A 461 9.01 -21.53 -24.07
N VAL A 462 7.99 -20.72 -23.76
CA VAL A 462 7.86 -19.36 -24.31
C VAL A 462 9.06 -18.49 -23.92
N TYR A 463 9.51 -18.56 -22.67
CA TYR A 463 10.69 -17.83 -22.20
C TYR A 463 11.95 -18.22 -22.98
N ASN A 464 12.19 -19.51 -23.18
CA ASN A 464 13.34 -20.00 -23.95
C ASN A 464 13.28 -19.53 -25.42
N LEU A 465 12.09 -19.49 -26.02
CA LEU A 465 11.88 -18.93 -27.36
C LEU A 465 12.22 -17.43 -27.38
N LEU A 466 11.71 -16.66 -26.42
CA LEU A 466 11.97 -15.22 -26.32
C LEU A 466 13.44 -14.90 -26.05
N VAL A 467 14.14 -15.74 -25.28
CA VAL A 467 15.60 -15.66 -25.09
C VAL A 467 16.34 -15.98 -26.39
N GLY A 468 15.87 -16.97 -27.15
CA GLY A 468 16.42 -17.32 -28.46
C GLY A 468 16.34 -16.18 -29.47
N ILE A 469 15.22 -15.43 -29.45
CA ILE A 469 14.98 -14.26 -30.30
C ILE A 469 15.66 -12.98 -29.72
N LYS A 470 16.40 -13.10 -28.60
CA LYS A 470 17.07 -12.00 -27.88
C LYS A 470 16.13 -10.90 -27.36
N VAL A 471 14.84 -11.19 -27.25
CA VAL A 471 13.85 -10.31 -26.62
C VAL A 471 14.10 -10.32 -25.11
N CYS A 472 14.11 -11.50 -24.48
CA CYS A 472 14.42 -11.65 -23.06
C CYS A 472 15.91 -11.94 -22.83
N ARG A 473 16.48 -11.40 -21.75
CA ARG A 473 17.84 -11.74 -21.32
C ARG A 473 17.83 -12.90 -20.33
N LYS A 474 18.85 -13.76 -20.40
CA LYS A 474 19.07 -14.79 -19.36
C LYS A 474 19.36 -14.10 -18.03
N PRO A 475 18.77 -14.57 -16.90
CA PRO A 475 19.07 -14.02 -15.59
C PRO A 475 20.56 -14.25 -15.28
N VAL A 476 21.30 -13.17 -15.11
CA VAL A 476 22.64 -13.24 -14.53
C VAL A 476 22.44 -13.24 -13.02
N ARG A 477 22.50 -14.41 -12.38
CA ARG A 477 22.56 -14.49 -10.92
C ARG A 477 23.85 -13.81 -10.47
N LYS A 478 23.72 -12.58 -9.95
CA LYS A 478 24.81 -11.93 -9.23
C LYS A 478 24.88 -12.58 -7.86
N TYR A 479 25.91 -13.41 -7.64
CA TYR A 479 26.23 -13.90 -6.31
C TYR A 479 26.99 -12.80 -5.60
N ASP A 480 26.41 -12.26 -4.53
CA ASP A 480 27.09 -11.28 -3.70
C ASP A 480 28.05 -12.04 -2.77
N VAL A 481 29.34 -11.98 -3.07
CA VAL A 481 30.40 -12.74 -2.36
C VAL A 481 30.71 -12.10 -0.98
N GLY A 482 30.00 -11.05 -0.59
CA GLY A 482 30.21 -10.30 0.66
C GLY A 482 29.17 -10.50 1.77
N ALA A 483 28.10 -11.27 1.53
CA ALA A 483 27.10 -11.56 2.56
C ALA A 483 27.38 -12.94 3.20
N PRO A 484 27.45 -13.08 4.55
CA PRO A 484 27.64 -14.37 5.19
C PRO A 484 26.31 -15.14 5.11
N THR A 485 26.08 -15.78 3.98
CA THR A 485 25.13 -16.89 3.88
C THR A 485 25.92 -18.17 3.96
N ALA A 486 25.48 -19.08 4.83
CA ALA A 486 26.13 -20.35 5.10
C ALA A 486 26.48 -21.08 3.80
N ILE A 487 27.76 -21.06 3.47
CA ILE A 487 28.30 -21.88 2.39
C ILE A 487 28.36 -23.29 2.96
N THR A 488 27.39 -24.13 2.61
CA THR A 488 27.55 -25.58 2.77
C THR A 488 28.56 -26.02 1.71
N ILE A 489 29.85 -25.92 2.05
CA ILE A 489 30.92 -26.55 1.27
C ILE A 489 30.76 -28.04 1.52
N SER A 490 30.15 -28.76 0.57
CA SER A 490 30.26 -30.22 0.52
C SER A 490 31.71 -30.57 0.17
N LEU A 491 32.52 -30.79 1.20
CA LEU A 491 33.81 -31.44 1.04
C LEU A 491 33.56 -32.88 0.57
N PRO A 492 34.20 -33.34 -0.53
CA PRO A 492 34.07 -34.72 -0.95
C PRO A 492 34.73 -35.62 0.10
N GLY A 493 33.93 -36.41 0.83
CA GLY A 493 34.45 -37.45 1.74
C GLY A 493 33.84 -37.54 3.14
N THR A 494 32.79 -36.79 3.49
CA THR A 494 32.11 -36.94 4.80
C THR A 494 30.64 -37.26 4.61
N ASP A 495 30.25 -38.50 4.92
CA ASP A 495 28.86 -38.96 4.94
C ASP A 495 28.04 -38.17 5.96
N THR A 496 26.86 -37.72 5.54
CA THR A 496 25.91 -36.88 6.30
C THR A 496 25.24 -37.57 7.48
N HIS A 497 25.66 -38.78 7.86
CA HIS A 497 25.05 -39.54 8.96
C HIS A 497 25.66 -39.28 10.35
N ASP A 498 26.78 -38.55 10.45
CA ASP A 498 27.49 -38.35 11.73
C ASP A 498 27.16 -37.02 12.45
N ALA A 499 26.31 -36.18 11.84
CA ALA A 499 25.97 -34.86 12.38
C ALA A 499 24.76 -34.84 13.33
N GLU A 500 24.04 -35.95 13.53
CA GLU A 500 22.83 -36.01 14.38
C GLU A 500 23.06 -36.58 15.80
N ARG A 501 24.31 -36.63 16.28
CA ARG A 501 24.59 -36.92 17.70
C ARG A 501 25.44 -35.84 18.34
N ARG A 502 24.80 -34.73 18.73
CA ARG A 502 25.17 -33.92 19.92
C ARG A 502 24.09 -32.91 20.28
#